data_AF-A0A937LZD5-F1
#
_entry.id   AF-A0A937LZD5-F1
#
_cell.length_a   1.000
_cell.length_b   1.000
_cell.length_c   1.000
_cell.angle_alpha   90.00
_cell.angle_beta   90.00
_cell.angle_gamma   90.00
#
_symmetry.space_group_name_H-M   'P 1'
#
loop_
_entity.id
_entity.type
_entity.pdbx_description
1 polymer ?
#
loop_
_entity_poly.entity_id
_entity_poly.type
_entity_poly.pdbx_seq_one_letter_code
_entity_poly.pdbx_strand_id
1 'polypeptide(L)'
;MTTTETEHAAIALTKELIRRQSITPEDDGCQPLMAERLSSIGFTCESLPAENVLNLWATHGSQGPTLVFAGHTDVVPPGPREHWDSDPF
;
A
#
# COMPACT_ATOMS: atom_id res chain seq x y z
N MET A 1 25.74 23.97 -6.06
CA MET A 1 24.45 23.64 -6.72
C MET A 1 24.29 22.14 -6.66
N THR A 2 23.60 21.64 -5.64
CA THR A 2 23.13 20.25 -5.58
C THR A 2 21.61 20.35 -5.57
N THR A 3 21.02 20.16 -6.75
CA THR A 3 19.62 19.79 -6.88
C THR A 3 19.43 18.52 -6.06
N THR A 4 18.87 18.65 -4.86
CA THR A 4 18.18 17.55 -4.21
C THR A 4 17.07 17.14 -5.17
N GLU A 5 17.30 16.08 -5.94
CA GLU A 5 16.23 15.38 -6.65
C GLU A 5 15.26 14.89 -5.58
N THR A 6 14.12 15.56 -5.48
CA THR A 6 12.97 15.05 -4.74
C THR A 6 12.69 13.65 -5.26
N GLU A 7 12.86 12.62 -4.42
CA GLU A 7 12.52 11.25 -4.80
C GLU A 7 11.08 11.23 -5.34
N HIS A 8 10.89 10.61 -6.51
CA HIS A 8 9.57 10.54 -7.12
C HIS A 8 8.58 9.90 -6.14
N ALA A 9 7.47 10.56 -5.84
CA ALA A 9 6.56 10.17 -4.77
C ALA A 9 6.08 8.71 -4.89
N ALA A 10 5.95 8.21 -6.12
CA ALA A 10 5.62 6.80 -6.37
C ALA A 10 6.75 5.86 -5.90
N ILE A 11 8.02 6.16 -6.18
CA ILE A 11 9.17 5.34 -5.74
C ILE A 11 9.26 5.35 -4.21
N ALA A 12 9.09 6.51 -3.58
CA ALA A 12 9.11 6.64 -2.13
C ALA A 12 7.98 5.79 -1.48
N LEU A 13 6.77 5.87 -2.02
CA LEU A 13 5.63 5.07 -1.54
C LEU A 13 5.87 3.57 -1.77
N THR A 14 6.37 3.17 -2.93
CA THR A 14 6.66 1.77 -3.25
C THR A 14 7.69 1.19 -2.29
N LYS A 15 8.79 1.90 -2.02
CA LYS A 15 9.80 1.45 -1.04
C LYS A 15 9.22 1.30 0.36
N GLU A 16 8.37 2.25 0.76
CA GLU A 16 7.73 2.22 2.07
C GLU A 16 6.80 1.00 2.20
N LEU A 17 6.03 0.70 1.15
CA LEU A 17 5.19 -0.51 1.11
C LEU A 17 6.02 -1.81 1.11
N ILE A 18 7.14 -1.87 0.36
CA ILE A 18 8.00 -3.07 0.32
C ILE A 18 8.59 -3.41 1.69
N ARG A 19 8.90 -2.42 2.53
CA ARG A 19 9.44 -2.67 3.88
C ARG A 19 8.46 -3.34 4.85
N ARG A 20 7.18 -3.39 4.49
CA ARG A 20 6.14 -4.03 5.29
C ARG A 20 6.10 -5.51 4.93
N GLN A 21 6.27 -6.37 5.92
CA GLN A 21 6.24 -7.83 5.79
C GLN A 21 4.79 -8.31 5.72
N SER A 22 4.03 -7.80 4.76
CA SER A 22 2.62 -8.09 4.53
C SER A 22 2.41 -9.51 3.96
N ILE A 23 2.88 -10.54 4.64
CA ILE A 23 2.69 -11.92 4.17
C ILE A 23 1.24 -12.32 4.40
N THR A 24 0.55 -12.85 3.38
CA THR A 24 -0.87 -13.22 3.45
C THR A 24 -1.22 -13.98 4.75
N PRO A 25 -2.24 -13.57 5.53
CA PRO A 25 -3.21 -12.49 5.29
C PRO A 25 -2.83 -11.13 5.94
N GLU A 26 -1.62 -11.01 6.48
CA GLU A 26 -1.20 -9.82 7.23
C GLU A 26 -1.03 -8.61 6.33
N ASP A 27 -1.64 -7.48 6.69
CA ASP A 27 -1.50 -6.22 5.94
C ASP A 27 -0.21 -5.46 6.29
N ASP A 28 0.34 -5.71 7.48
CA ASP A 28 1.50 -5.01 8.07
C ASP A 28 1.45 -3.48 7.93
N GLY A 29 0.24 -2.91 8.05
CA GLY A 29 0.02 -1.46 8.03
C GLY A 29 0.08 -0.81 6.65
N CYS A 30 -0.01 -1.57 5.56
CA CYS A 30 -0.07 -1.04 4.20
C CYS A 30 -1.36 -0.24 3.95
N GLN A 31 -2.52 -0.79 4.30
CA GLN A 31 -3.82 -0.15 4.09
C GLN A 31 -4.03 1.10 4.96
N PRO A 32 -3.67 1.11 6.27
CA PRO A 32 -3.66 2.34 7.05
C PRO A 32 -2.81 3.45 6.44
N LEU A 33 -1.61 3.14 5.94
CA LEU A 33 -0.74 4.11 5.24
C LEU A 33 -1.43 4.69 4.00
N MET A 34 -2.04 3.82 3.19
CA MET A 34 -2.77 4.26 1.99
C MET A 34 -3.99 5.11 2.36
N ALA A 35 -4.76 4.71 3.37
CA ALA A 35 -5.94 5.42 3.83
C ALA A 35 -5.59 6.83 4.36
N GLU A 36 -4.49 6.99 5.10
CA GLU A 36 -4.01 8.29 5.56
C GLU A 36 -3.70 9.22 4.38
N ARG A 37 -2.92 8.73 3.42
CA ARG A 37 -2.54 9.50 2.22
C ARG A 37 -3.75 9.87 1.37
N LEU A 38 -4.67 8.94 1.12
CA LEU A 38 -5.87 9.19 0.33
C LEU A 38 -6.83 10.14 1.03
N SER A 39 -7.01 9.99 2.35
CA SER A 39 -7.83 10.90 3.16
C SER A 39 -7.29 12.34 3.12
N SER A 40 -5.96 12.52 3.11
CA SER A 40 -5.33 13.84 3.01
C SER A 40 -5.66 14.60 1.71
N ILE A 41 -6.08 13.89 0.66
CA ILE A 41 -6.47 14.47 -0.64
C ILE A 41 -7.96 14.32 -0.93
N GLY A 42 -8.78 14.08 0.10
CA GLY A 42 -10.24 14.16 0.02
C GLY A 42 -10.97 12.85 -0.30
N PHE A 43 -10.29 11.69 -0.24
CA PHE A 43 -10.99 10.41 -0.33
C PHE A 43 -11.69 10.08 0.99
N THR A 44 -12.89 9.51 0.90
CA THR A 44 -13.52 8.81 2.02
C THR A 44 -12.99 7.39 2.05
N CYS A 45 -12.33 7.01 3.14
CA CYS A 45 -11.72 5.69 3.32
C CYS A 45 -12.51 4.86 4.34
N GLU A 46 -12.98 3.70 3.93
CA GLU A 46 -13.70 2.73 4.75
C GLU A 46 -12.88 1.44 4.88
N SER A 47 -12.63 1.03 6.12
CA SER A 47 -12.00 -0.26 6.43
C SER A 47 -13.05 -1.35 6.52
N LEU A 48 -12.88 -2.42 5.75
CA LEU A 48 -13.82 -3.52 5.57
C LEU A 48 -13.16 -4.86 5.94
N PRO A 49 -12.93 -5.15 7.23
CA PRO A 49 -12.36 -6.42 7.66
C PRO A 49 -13.34 -7.59 7.43
N ALA A 50 -12.85 -8.68 6.83
CA ALA A 50 -13.63 -9.90 6.59
C ALA A 50 -12.73 -11.14 6.65
N GLU A 51 -13.15 -12.18 7.38
CA GLU A 51 -12.45 -13.48 7.44
C GLU A 51 -10.93 -13.39 7.70
N ASN A 52 -10.52 -12.47 8.59
CA ASN A 52 -9.12 -12.15 8.94
C ASN A 52 -8.31 -11.42 7.85
N VAL A 53 -8.94 -10.98 6.77
CA VAL A 53 -8.35 -10.12 5.75
C VAL A 53 -8.84 -8.69 5.94
N LEU A 54 -7.91 -7.74 5.90
CA LEU A 54 -8.24 -6.31 5.87
C LEU A 54 -8.50 -5.88 4.43
N ASN A 55 -9.58 -5.14 4.18
CA ASN A 55 -9.85 -4.53 2.89
C ASN A 55 -10.06 -3.02 3.05
N LEU A 56 -9.62 -2.24 2.07
CA LEU A 56 -9.77 -0.79 2.04
C LEU A 56 -10.64 -0.40 0.84
N TRP A 57 -11.77 0.26 1.12
CA TRP A 57 -12.58 0.91 0.12
C TRP A 57 -12.39 2.42 0.22
N ALA A 58 -11.70 3.01 -0.76
CA ALA A 58 -11.45 4.44 -0.82
C ALA A 58 -12.16 5.07 -2.03
N THR A 59 -12.98 6.09 -1.78
CA THR A 59 -13.80 6.74 -2.81
C THR A 59 -13.60 8.25 -2.84
N HIS A 60 -13.68 8.85 -4.02
CA HIS A 60 -13.66 10.30 -4.21
C HIS A 60 -14.71 10.70 -5.24
N GLY A 61 -15.60 11.63 -4.89
CA GLY A 61 -16.79 11.97 -5.66
C GLY A 61 -18.03 11.15 -5.24
N SER A 62 -19.20 11.51 -5.77
CA SER A 62 -20.49 10.95 -5.31
C SER A 62 -21.49 10.63 -6.44
N GLN A 63 -21.14 10.89 -7.71
CA GLN A 63 -22.04 10.74 -8.85
C GLN A 63 -21.27 10.33 -10.11
N GLY A 64 -21.98 9.70 -11.05
CA GLY A 64 -21.43 9.29 -12.35
C GLY A 64 -20.86 7.86 -12.37
N PRO A 65 -20.23 7.45 -13.47
CA PRO A 65 -19.59 6.15 -13.57
C PRO A 65 -18.37 6.05 -12.64
N THR A 66 -18.19 4.89 -12.01
CA THR A 66 -17.08 4.62 -11.08
C THR A 66 -15.90 4.00 -11.82
N LEU A 67 -14.74 4.67 -11.80
CA LEU A 67 -13.46 4.06 -12.14
C LEU A 67 -12.82 3.49 -10.86
N VAL A 68 -12.40 2.22 -10.89
CA VAL A 68 -11.82 1.54 -9.73
C VAL A 68 -10.40 1.08 -10.03
N PHE A 69 -9.47 1.42 -9.13
CA PHE A 69 -8.17 0.75 -9.03
C PHE A 69 -8.28 -0.35 -7.98
N ALA A 70 -8.05 -1.59 -8.38
CA ALA A 70 -8.09 -2.75 -7.49
C ALA A 70 -6.71 -3.40 -7.46
N GLY A 71 -6.30 -3.86 -6.28
CA GLY A 71 -5.02 -4.50 -6.04
C GLY A 71 -5.02 -5.17 -4.67
N HIS A 72 -3.86 -5.65 -4.25
CA HIS A 72 -3.67 -6.32 -2.97
C HIS A 72 -2.37 -5.83 -2.32
N THR A 73 -2.31 -5.85 -0.99
CA THR A 73 -1.12 -5.45 -0.22
C THR A 73 -0.30 -6.64 0.23
N ASP A 74 -0.91 -7.82 0.28
CA ASP A 74 -0.25 -9.02 0.74
C ASP A 74 0.71 -9.59 -0.32
N VAL A 75 1.73 -10.29 0.16
CA VAL A 75 2.73 -10.97 -0.65
C VAL A 75 2.93 -12.41 -0.15
N VAL A 76 3.54 -13.24 -0.99
CA VAL A 76 3.92 -14.60 -0.61
C VAL A 76 5.14 -14.58 0.34
N PRO A 77 5.36 -15.65 1.13
CA PRO A 77 6.59 -15.80 1.89
C PRO A 77 7.84 -15.71 0.98
N PRO A 78 8.93 -15.04 1.42
CA PRO A 78 10.09 -14.76 0.56
C PRO A 78 10.98 -15.99 0.31
N GLY A 79 10.73 -17.11 0.99
CA GLY A 79 11.65 -18.25 1.03
C GLY A 79 12.91 -17.98 1.88
N PRO A 80 13.99 -18.77 1.68
CA PRO A 80 15.23 -18.61 2.43
C PRO A 80 15.94 -17.29 2.12
N ARG A 81 16.29 -16.51 3.15
CA ARG A 81 16.91 -15.18 3.01
C ARG A 81 18.31 -15.24 2.39
N GLU A 82 19.02 -16.34 2.57
CA GLU A 82 20.34 -16.60 1.99
C GLU A 82 20.34 -16.70 0.46
N HIS A 83 19.16 -16.86 -0.17
CA HIS A 83 19.03 -16.84 -1.62
C HIS A 83 18.83 -15.43 -2.19
N TRP A 84 18.69 -14.42 -1.32
CA TRP A 84 18.50 -13.04 -1.74
C TRP A 84 19.80 -12.24 -1.63
N ASP A 85 20.10 -11.44 -2.66
CA ASP A 85 21.24 -10.51 -2.66
C ASP A 85 21.00 -9.29 -1.75
N SER A 86 19.76 -9.06 -1.32
CA SER A 86 19.33 -7.96 -0.45
C SER A 86 18.16 -8.43 0.43
N ASP A 87 17.90 -7.74 1.55
CA ASP A 87 16.70 -8.07 2.33
C ASP A 87 15.45 -8.01 1.43
N PRO A 88 14.57 -9.04 1.42
CA PRO A 88 13.36 -9.04 0.60
C PRO A 88 12.34 -7.97 1.00
N PHE A 89 12.53 -7.29 2.15
CA PHE A 89 11.70 -6.20 2.65
C PHE A 89 12.54 -4.97 3.01
#